data_AF-A0AAE9F8X2-F1
#
_entry.id   AF-A0AAE9F8X2-F1
#
_cell.length_a   1.000
_cell.length_b   1.000
_cell.length_c   1.000
_cell.angle_alpha   90.00
_cell.angle_beta   90.00
_cell.angle_gamma   90.00
#
_symmetry.space_group_name_H-M   'P 1'
#
loop_
_entity.id
_entity.type
_entity.pdbx_description
1 polymer ?
#
loop_
_entity_poly.entity_id
_entity_poly.type
_entity_poly.pdbx_seq_one_letter_code
_entity_poly.pdbx_strand_id
1 'polypeptide(L)'
;MIQLEPSDIELSFMLSQLCFHYVGKRFQGEILRISEKFQEILADDLHDYYVNEMKKSNYGSRMAQMMRINNQIQKDIIQNRGKTDLAILFDVFDLEFSHPEMFMDL
;
A
#
# COMPACT_ATOMS: atom_id res chain seq x y z
N MET A 1 14.31 1.24 -12.42
CA MET A 1 13.27 1.91 -11.62
C MET A 1 12.15 2.32 -12.54
N ILE A 2 10.91 1.96 -12.22
CA ILE A 2 9.73 2.47 -12.94
C ILE A 2 9.60 3.92 -12.53
N GLN A 3 9.94 4.86 -13.41
CA GLN A 3 9.84 6.29 -13.13
C GLN A 3 8.38 6.71 -13.33
N LEU A 4 7.51 6.27 -12.42
CA LEU A 4 6.07 6.57 -12.46
C LEU A 4 5.80 8.05 -12.17
N GLU A 5 6.67 8.68 -11.36
CA GLU A 5 6.53 10.05 -10.84
C GLU A 5 5.08 10.32 -10.43
N PRO A 6 4.60 9.58 -9.40
CA PRO A 6 3.20 9.68 -8.99
C PRO A 6 2.92 11.07 -8.41
N SER A 7 1.74 11.61 -8.74
CA SER A 7 1.18 12.79 -8.10
C SER A 7 0.82 12.47 -6.65
N ASP A 8 0.56 13.51 -5.86
CA ASP A 8 0.14 13.33 -4.46
C ASP A 8 -1.14 12.49 -4.34
N ILE A 9 -2.05 12.58 -5.32
CA ILE A 9 -3.30 11.81 -5.37
C ILE A 9 -3.00 10.33 -5.65
N GLU A 10 -2.11 10.04 -6.59
CA GLU A 10 -1.72 8.66 -6.90
C GLU A 10 -0.90 8.03 -5.79
N LEU A 11 -0.01 8.80 -5.15
CA LEU A 11 0.71 8.37 -3.95
C LEU A 11 -0.26 8.04 -2.82
N SER A 12 -1.25 8.90 -2.59
CA SER A 12 -2.28 8.68 -1.55
C SER A 12 -3.11 7.43 -1.84
N PHE A 13 -3.50 7.22 -3.09
CA PHE A 13 -4.17 6.00 -3.54
C PHE A 13 -3.29 4.76 -3.30
N MET A 14 -2.02 4.80 -3.72
CA MET A 14 -1.07 3.69 -3.59
C MET A 14 -0.84 3.33 -2.12
N LEU A 15 -0.61 4.31 -1.25
CA LEU A 15 -0.41 4.12 0.19
C LEU A 15 -1.67 3.52 0.84
N SER A 16 -2.84 4.08 0.53
CA SER A 16 -4.12 3.59 1.09
C SER A 16 -4.38 2.15 0.66
N GLN A 17 -4.13 1.81 -0.60
CA GLN A 17 -4.26 0.46 -1.12
C GLN A 17 -3.34 -0.52 -0.37
N LEU A 18 -2.09 -0.14 -0.09
CA LEU A 18 -1.17 -0.96 0.71
C LEU A 18 -1.71 -1.19 2.13
N CYS A 19 -2.17 -0.14 2.80
CA CYS A 19 -2.72 -0.22 4.16
C CYS A 19 -3.94 -1.14 4.24
N PHE A 20 -4.94 -0.93 3.36
CA PHE A 20 -6.16 -1.75 3.37
C PHE A 20 -5.90 -3.19 2.93
N HIS A 21 -4.94 -3.41 2.01
CA HIS A 21 -4.54 -4.76 1.66
C HIS A 21 -3.91 -5.49 2.85
N TYR A 22 -3.01 -4.82 3.57
CA TYR A 22 -2.36 -5.37 4.76
C TYR A 22 -3.38 -5.72 5.86
N VAL A 23 -4.21 -4.74 6.25
CA VAL A 23 -5.21 -4.89 7.31
C VAL A 23 -6.24 -5.97 6.97
N GLY A 24 -6.77 -5.96 5.74
CA GLY A 24 -7.73 -6.97 5.29
C GLY A 24 -7.15 -8.38 5.31
N LYS A 25 -5.92 -8.56 4.82
CA LYS A 25 -5.23 -9.86 4.83
C LYS A 25 -4.92 -10.35 6.25
N ARG A 26 -4.57 -9.44 7.16
CA ARG A 26 -4.21 -9.75 8.54
C ARG A 26 -5.42 -10.20 9.36
N PHE A 27 -6.48 -9.40 9.39
CA PHE A 27 -7.59 -9.62 10.33
C PHE A 27 -8.77 -10.41 9.74
N GLN A 28 -8.87 -10.51 8.40
CA GLN A 28 -9.91 -11.27 7.70
C GLN A 28 -11.34 -10.86 8.10
N GLY A 29 -12.34 -11.70 7.77
CA GLY A 29 -13.73 -11.53 8.20
C GLY A 29 -14.34 -10.18 7.84
N GLU A 30 -14.97 -9.52 8.83
CA GLU A 30 -15.60 -8.22 8.63
C GLU A 30 -14.59 -7.12 8.26
N ILE A 31 -13.38 -7.16 8.82
CA ILE A 31 -12.33 -6.18 8.52
C ILE A 31 -11.88 -6.30 7.06
N LEU A 32 -11.77 -7.52 6.53
CA LEU A 32 -11.50 -7.74 5.11
C LEU A 32 -12.60 -7.13 4.24
N ARG A 33 -13.88 -7.42 4.55
CA ARG A 33 -15.02 -6.87 3.79
C ARG A 33 -15.04 -5.34 3.79
N ILE A 34 -14.75 -4.71 4.92
CA ILE A 34 -14.67 -3.24 5.03
C ILE A 34 -13.47 -2.72 4.23
N SER A 35 -12.32 -3.39 4.33
CA SER A 35 -11.11 -3.02 3.59
C SER A 35 -11.30 -3.11 2.08
N GLU A 36 -11.98 -4.15 1.60
CA GLU A 36 -12.35 -4.32 0.19
C GLU A 36 -13.28 -3.19 -0.28
N LYS A 37 -14.28 -2.83 0.52
CA LYS A 37 -15.16 -1.68 0.22
C LYS A 37 -14.38 -0.37 0.12
N PHE A 38 -13.41 -0.12 1.00
CA PHE A 38 -12.57 1.07 0.89
C PHE A 38 -11.69 1.04 -0.36
N GLN A 39 -11.19 -0.13 -0.77
CA GLN A 39 -10.43 -0.24 -2.02
C GLN A 39 -11.27 0.03 -3.27
N GLU A 40 -12.55 -0.37 -3.27
CA GLU A 40 -13.51 -0.03 -4.33
C GLU A 40 -13.71 1.49 -4.42
N ILE A 41 -14.01 2.14 -3.30
CA ILE A 41 -14.18 3.60 -3.23
C ILE A 41 -12.92 4.32 -3.73
N LEU A 42 -11.74 3.89 -3.29
CA LEU A 42 -10.47 4.48 -3.73
C LEU A 42 -10.24 4.32 -5.24
N ALA A 43 -10.68 3.20 -5.84
CA ALA A 43 -10.56 2.97 -7.26
C ALA A 43 -11.50 3.88 -8.06
N ASP A 44 -12.71 4.09 -7.57
CA ASP A 44 -13.70 5.02 -8.14
C ASP A 44 -13.22 6.48 -8.03
N ASP A 45 -12.72 6.89 -6.86
CA ASP A 45 -12.16 8.24 -6.66
C ASP A 45 -10.98 8.51 -7.61
N LEU A 46 -10.10 7.51 -7.78
CA LEU A 46 -8.98 7.63 -8.72
C LEU A 46 -9.47 7.70 -10.17
N HIS A 47 -10.50 6.94 -10.54
CA HIS A 47 -11.12 7.02 -11.87
C HIS A 47 -11.67 8.43 -12.11
N ASP A 48 -12.43 8.97 -11.16
CA ASP A 48 -13.03 10.29 -11.26
C ASP A 48 -11.97 11.39 -11.35
N TYR A 49 -10.89 11.30 -10.58
CA TYR A 49 -9.75 12.22 -10.70
C TYR A 49 -9.19 12.24 -12.14
N TYR A 50 -8.95 11.08 -12.74
CA TYR A 50 -8.40 11.03 -14.10
C TYR A 50 -9.40 11.50 -15.17
N VAL A 51 -10.65 11.04 -15.10
CA VAL A 51 -11.65 11.30 -16.15
C VAL A 51 -12.24 12.70 -16.03
N ASN A 52 -12.62 13.10 -14.82
CA ASN A 52 -13.37 14.34 -14.60
C ASN A 52 -12.46 15.54 -14.37
N GLU A 53 -11.38 15.40 -13.61
CA GLU A 53 -10.48 16.51 -13.30
C GLU A 53 -9.36 16.65 -14.33
N MET A 54 -8.61 15.57 -14.59
CA MET A 54 -7.49 15.61 -15.53
C MET A 54 -7.92 15.55 -17.01
N LYS A 55 -9.19 15.20 -17.29
CA LYS A 55 -9.72 14.95 -18.64
C LYS A 55 -8.90 13.92 -19.44
N LYS A 56 -8.39 12.90 -18.75
CA LYS A 56 -7.54 11.83 -19.30
C LYS A 56 -8.17 10.46 -19.04
N SER A 57 -8.91 9.95 -20.02
CA SER A 57 -9.52 8.61 -19.92
C SER A 57 -8.52 7.46 -20.12
N ASN A 58 -7.35 7.71 -20.73
CA ASN A 58 -6.35 6.69 -21.05
C ASN A 58 -5.31 6.44 -19.94
N TYR A 59 -5.74 6.43 -18.67
CA TYR A 59 -4.85 6.30 -17.51
C TYR A 59 -4.51 4.85 -17.11
N GLY A 60 -5.11 3.85 -17.78
CA GLY A 60 -4.94 2.43 -17.42
C GLY A 60 -3.47 1.95 -17.37
N SER A 61 -2.60 2.50 -18.23
CA SER A 61 -1.17 2.19 -18.19
C SER A 61 -0.46 2.76 -16.95
N ARG A 62 -0.90 3.90 -16.42
CA ARG A 62 -0.43 4.43 -15.13
C ARG A 62 -0.93 3.59 -13.97
N MET A 63 -2.21 3.23 -13.98
CA MET A 63 -2.78 2.35 -12.96
C MET A 63 -2.05 1.00 -12.89
N ALA A 64 -1.75 0.39 -14.05
CA ALA A 64 -0.98 -0.84 -14.10
C ALA A 64 0.44 -0.69 -13.51
N GLN A 65 1.08 0.46 -13.72
CA GLN A 65 2.39 0.76 -13.12
C GLN A 65 2.31 0.94 -11.60
N MET A 66 1.29 1.66 -11.10
CA MET A 66 1.01 1.78 -9.65
C MET A 66 0.85 0.40 -9.01
N MET A 67 0.04 -0.47 -9.61
CA MET A 67 -0.17 -1.84 -9.11
C MET A 67 1.10 -2.68 -9.15
N ARG A 68 1.94 -2.56 -10.19
CA ARG A 68 3.24 -3.24 -10.22
C ARG A 68 4.14 -2.81 -9.07
N ILE A 69 4.20 -1.51 -8.76
CA ILE A 69 5.00 -0.98 -7.65
C ILE A 69 4.46 -1.50 -6.31
N ASN A 70 3.15 -1.37 -6.07
CA ASN A 70 2.54 -1.84 -4.83
C ASN A 70 2.73 -3.35 -4.61
N ASN A 71 2.55 -4.16 -5.66
CA ASN A 71 2.78 -5.60 -5.57
C ASN A 71 4.24 -5.95 -5.27
N GLN A 72 5.19 -5.19 -5.83
CA GLN A 72 6.60 -5.39 -5.52
C GLN A 72 6.91 -5.03 -4.06
N ILE A 73 6.40 -3.91 -3.54
CA ILE A 73 6.54 -3.52 -2.14
C ILE A 73 6.00 -4.61 -1.21
N GLN A 74 4.79 -5.12 -1.46
CA GLN A 74 4.22 -6.19 -0.65
C GLN A 74 5.06 -7.47 -0.68
N LYS A 75 5.58 -7.83 -1.85
CA LYS A 75 6.46 -8.99 -2.01
C LYS A 75 7.75 -8.81 -1.23
N ASP A 76 8.36 -7.64 -1.29
CA ASP A 76 9.59 -7.32 -0.58
C ASP A 76 9.40 -7.34 0.93
N ILE A 77 8.26 -6.83 1.44
CA ILE A 77 7.90 -6.91 2.86
C ILE A 77 7.82 -8.37 3.31
N ILE A 78 7.11 -9.23 2.56
CA ILE A 78 6.98 -10.65 2.90
C ILE A 78 8.34 -11.36 2.86
N GLN A 79 9.14 -11.11 1.82
CA GLN A 79 10.44 -11.76 1.65
C GLN A 79 11.46 -11.35 2.72
N ASN A 80 11.42 -10.09 3.16
CA ASN A 80 12.36 -9.57 4.13
C ASN A 80 11.88 -9.71 5.58
N ARG A 81 10.62 -10.12 5.81
CA ARG A 81 10.03 -10.24 7.16
C ARG A 81 10.94 -10.96 8.15
N GLY A 82 11.41 -12.16 7.83
CA GLY A 82 12.29 -12.92 8.73
C GLY A 82 13.65 -12.26 8.99
N LYS A 83 14.18 -11.48 8.03
CA LYS A 83 15.40 -10.70 8.24
C LYS A 83 15.14 -9.51 9.15
N THR A 84 14.00 -8.83 8.96
CA THR A 84 13.56 -7.72 9.81
C THR A 84 13.34 -8.19 11.24
N ASP A 85 12.66 -9.33 11.44
CA ASP A 85 12.42 -9.92 12.76
C ASP A 85 13.74 -10.21 13.49
N LEU A 86 14.74 -10.79 12.80
CA LEU A 86 16.06 -11.03 13.37
C LEU A 86 16.82 -9.74 13.68
N ALA A 87 16.76 -8.75 12.79
CA ALA A 87 17.43 -7.48 12.99
C ALA A 87 16.85 -6.70 14.19
N ILE A 88 15.54 -6.79 14.41
CA ILE A 88 14.88 -6.25 15.61
C ILE A 88 15.33 -7.05 16.86
N LEU A 89 15.32 -8.39 16.81
CA LEU A 89 15.71 -9.22 17.95
C LEU A 89 17.15 -8.97 18.43
N PHE A 90 18.07 -8.75 17.48
CA PHE A 90 19.48 -8.49 17.77
C PHE A 90 19.82 -7.01 17.95
N ASP A 91 18.80 -6.13 18.01
CA ASP A 91 18.98 -4.68 18.18
C ASP A 91 19.95 -4.07 17.14
N VAL A 92 19.84 -4.54 15.89
CA VAL A 92 20.71 -4.11 14.78
C VAL A 92 20.33 -2.70 14.32
N PHE A 93 19.07 -2.32 14.50
CA PHE A 93 18.55 -1.02 14.11
C PHE A 93 18.50 -0.07 15.30
N ASP A 94 19.14 1.08 15.18
CA ASP A 94 18.91 2.23 16.07
C ASP A 94 17.63 2.97 15.62
N LEU A 95 16.47 2.32 15.82
CA LEU A 95 15.16 2.82 15.40
C LEU A 95 14.25 2.97 16.63
N GLU A 96 13.93 4.21 16.99
CA GLU A 96 12.87 4.51 17.95
C GLU A 96 11.53 4.70 17.23
N PHE A 97 10.62 3.75 17.44
CA PHE A 97 9.24 3.87 16.95
C PHE A 97 8.39 4.56 18.02
N SER A 98 7.61 5.56 17.61
CA SER A 98 6.62 6.18 18.50
C SER A 98 5.49 5.22 18.90
N HIS A 99 5.15 4.28 18.01
CA HIS A 99 4.10 3.27 18.20
C HIS A 99 4.59 1.91 17.68
N PRO A 100 5.46 1.21 18.42
CA PRO A 100 6.05 -0.05 17.97
C PRO A 100 5.01 -1.14 17.68
N GLU A 101 3.88 -1.12 18.39
CA GLU A 101 2.74 -2.03 18.22
C GLU A 101 2.11 -1.97 16.81
N MET A 102 2.36 -0.87 16.07
CA MET A 102 1.90 -0.73 14.69
C MET A 102 2.74 -1.54 13.70
N PHE A 103 3.97 -1.89 14.07
CA PHE A 103 4.98 -2.50 13.19
C PHE A 103 5.48 -3.85 13.69
N MET A 104 5.32 -4.12 14.99
CA MET A 104 5.72 -5.37 15.62
C MET A 104 4.48 -6.18 15.99
N ASP A 105 4.40 -7.39 15.43
CA ASP A 105 3.47 -8.41 15.89
C ASP A 105 4.04 -9.01 17.19
N LEU A 106 3.67 -8.43 18.34
CA LEU A 106 3.94 -9.00 19.67
C LEU A 106 3.10 -10.26 19.91
#